data_AF-A0A351FG01-F1
#
_entry.id   AF-A0A351FG01-F1
#
_cell.length_a   1.000
_cell.length_b   1.000
_cell.length_c   1.000
_cell.angle_alpha   90.00
_cell.angle_beta   90.00
_cell.angle_gamma   90.00
#
_symmetry.space_group_name_H-M   'P 1'
#
loop_
_entity.id
_entity.type
_entity.pdbx_description
1 polymer ?
#
loop_
_entity_poly.entity_id
_entity_poly.type
_entity_poly.pdbx_seq_one_letter_code
_entity_poly.pdbx_strand_id
1 'polypeptide(L)'
;MILDLARSLSAQHGYTRAVRVGVGGGLGTPSAIAAAFGMGAAYVVTGSVNQAAVESALSDDGRRMLAEASMTDVAMAPAADMFEMGVEVQVLKRGTMFAQRGKELYRIFRTYDSIESIPDEERVSMEQRILGRSVEEIWHETVSFFKSRDPREIERAAQDPKHKMALVFRWYLFMGAQWARSGEEDRRGDYQIWCGPAMGAFNEWTRGSFLEPVDGRTTVQIGLNLMEGAAWLTRAHQLRLAGVPLGPADNTFSPRPLR
;
A
#
# COMPACT_ATOMS: atom_id res chain seq x y z
N MET A 1 2.33 -19.26 -16.54
CA MET A 1 1.56 -18.29 -17.35
C MET A 1 2.40 -17.09 -17.81
N ILE A 2 2.78 -16.12 -16.96
CA ILE A 2 3.56 -14.94 -17.43
C ILE A 2 4.97 -15.32 -17.90
N LEU A 3 5.65 -16.22 -17.18
CA LEU A 3 6.97 -16.74 -17.61
C LEU A 3 6.89 -17.46 -18.96
N ASP A 4 5.84 -18.25 -19.19
CA ASP A 4 5.65 -18.99 -20.44
C ASP A 4 5.31 -18.06 -21.60
N LEU A 5 4.51 -17.02 -21.34
CA LEU A 5 4.24 -15.96 -22.30
C LEU A 5 5.51 -15.19 -22.69
N ALA A 6 6.38 -14.87 -21.73
CA ALA A 6 7.65 -14.22 -22.04
C ALA A 6 8.56 -15.10 -22.93
N ARG A 7 8.57 -16.42 -22.68
CA ARG A 7 9.29 -17.39 -23.52
C ARG A 7 8.70 -17.47 -24.92
N SER A 8 7.37 -17.57 -25.05
CA SER A 8 6.71 -17.68 -26.35
C SER A 8 6.94 -16.44 -27.20
N LEU A 9 6.81 -15.24 -26.62
CA LEU A 9 7.08 -13.99 -27.32
C LEU A 9 8.56 -13.84 -27.71
N SER A 10 9.49 -14.25 -26.83
CA SER A 10 10.92 -14.22 -27.15
C SER A 10 11.25 -15.12 -28.34
N ALA A 11 10.66 -16.31 -28.41
CA ALA A 11 10.82 -17.23 -29.54
C ALA A 11 10.14 -16.70 -30.81
N GLN A 12 8.90 -16.23 -30.71
CA GLN A 12 8.10 -15.71 -31.83
C GLN A 12 8.78 -14.52 -32.52
N HIS A 13 9.38 -13.61 -31.76
CA HIS A 13 10.00 -12.39 -32.29
C HIS A 13 11.52 -12.51 -32.50
N GLY A 14 12.12 -13.66 -32.19
CA GLY A 14 13.55 -13.89 -32.39
C GLY A 14 14.45 -12.96 -31.55
N TYR A 15 14.04 -12.59 -30.33
CA TYR A 15 14.86 -11.73 -29.48
C TYR A 15 16.18 -12.41 -29.09
N THR A 16 17.30 -11.72 -29.29
CA THR A 16 18.63 -12.20 -28.90
C THR A 16 18.90 -12.10 -27.39
N ARG A 17 18.08 -11.30 -26.68
CA ARG A 17 18.06 -11.20 -25.23
C ARG A 17 16.69 -11.61 -24.72
N ALA A 18 16.65 -12.64 -23.87
CA ALA A 18 15.40 -13.11 -23.28
C ALA A 18 14.71 -11.99 -22.47
N VAL A 19 13.38 -11.90 -22.63
CA VAL A 19 12.54 -11.04 -21.79
C VAL A 19 12.60 -11.53 -20.35
N ARG A 20 12.89 -10.62 -19.42
CA ARG A 20 12.97 -10.92 -17.98
C ARG A 20 11.64 -10.61 -17.31
N VAL A 21 11.17 -11.54 -16.50
CA VAL A 21 9.95 -11.40 -15.71
C VAL A 21 10.35 -11.39 -14.25
N GLY A 22 10.05 -10.30 -13.54
CA GLY A 22 10.18 -10.23 -12.09
C GLY A 22 8.86 -10.49 -11.39
N VAL A 23 8.87 -10.41 -10.05
CA VAL A 23 7.67 -10.52 -9.22
C VAL A 23 7.70 -9.50 -8.09
N GLY A 24 6.53 -8.97 -7.74
CA GLY A 24 6.32 -8.13 -6.57
C GLY A 24 5.01 -8.51 -5.88
N GLY A 25 4.76 -7.92 -4.71
CA GLY A 25 3.59 -8.22 -3.89
C GLY A 25 3.83 -9.40 -2.93
N GLY A 26 3.54 -9.20 -1.64
CA GLY A 26 3.75 -10.24 -0.62
C GLY A 26 5.22 -10.48 -0.21
N LEU A 27 6.18 -9.75 -0.78
CA LEU A 27 7.61 -9.96 -0.54
C LEU A 27 8.12 -9.18 0.67
N GLY A 28 7.75 -9.67 1.86
CA GLY A 28 8.14 -9.06 3.15
C GLY A 28 9.23 -9.83 3.91
N THR A 29 9.61 -11.03 3.46
CA THR A 29 10.55 -11.90 4.19
C THR A 29 11.57 -12.54 3.25
N PRO A 30 12.73 -13.00 3.78
CA PRO A 30 13.69 -13.75 2.98
C PRO A 30 13.10 -15.03 2.37
N SER A 31 12.19 -15.71 3.07
CA SER A 31 11.54 -16.92 2.57
C SER A 31 10.63 -16.65 1.37
N ALA A 32 9.87 -15.54 1.40
CA ALA A 32 9.04 -15.13 0.26
C ALA A 32 9.90 -14.80 -0.97
N ILE A 33 11.05 -14.15 -0.78
CA ILE A 33 11.99 -13.81 -1.86
C ILE A 33 12.69 -15.06 -2.40
N ALA A 34 13.13 -15.98 -1.54
CA ALA A 34 13.71 -17.25 -1.96
C ALA A 34 12.70 -18.06 -2.80
N ALA A 35 11.43 -18.11 -2.37
CA ALA A 35 10.36 -18.75 -3.14
C ALA A 35 10.13 -18.08 -4.50
N ALA A 36 10.13 -16.74 -4.55
CA ALA A 36 10.02 -15.98 -5.80
C ALA A 36 11.12 -16.35 -6.81
N PHE A 37 12.38 -16.39 -6.37
CA PHE A 37 13.49 -16.83 -7.23
C PHE A 37 13.39 -18.31 -7.60
N GLY A 38 12.97 -19.18 -6.67
CA GLY A 38 12.73 -20.59 -6.94
C GLY A 38 11.66 -20.84 -8.01
N MET A 39 10.65 -19.96 -8.12
CA MET A 39 9.65 -19.98 -9.19
C MET A 39 10.16 -19.45 -10.54
N GLY A 40 11.40 -18.93 -10.60
CA GLY A 40 12.02 -18.45 -11.83
C GLY A 40 11.91 -16.94 -12.06
N ALA A 41 11.60 -16.14 -11.04
CA ALA A 41 11.66 -14.69 -11.15
C ALA A 41 13.09 -14.21 -11.46
N ALA A 42 13.23 -13.31 -12.43
CA ALA A 42 14.52 -12.72 -12.78
C ALA A 42 14.95 -11.60 -11.81
N TYR A 43 13.98 -10.99 -11.12
CA TYR A 43 14.19 -9.98 -10.09
C TYR A 43 12.95 -9.92 -9.19
N VAL A 44 13.11 -9.34 -8.02
CA VAL A 44 12.01 -9.11 -7.07
C VAL A 44 11.80 -7.62 -6.84
N VAL A 45 10.57 -7.25 -6.48
CA VAL A 45 10.20 -5.86 -6.16
C VAL A 45 9.52 -5.82 -4.81
N THR A 46 10.09 -5.03 -3.89
CA THR A 46 9.50 -4.72 -2.59
C THR A 46 8.77 -3.38 -2.64
N GLY A 47 7.74 -3.24 -1.79
CA GLY A 47 6.93 -2.02 -1.72
C GLY A 47 6.65 -1.66 -0.27
N SER A 48 5.66 -2.32 0.36
CA SER A 48 5.22 -1.98 1.71
C SER A 48 6.37 -1.84 2.70
N VAL A 49 7.31 -2.78 2.73
CA VAL A 49 8.46 -2.76 3.67
C VAL A 49 9.31 -1.49 3.56
N ASN A 50 9.47 -0.94 2.35
CA ASN A 50 10.29 0.27 2.11
C ASN A 50 9.59 1.52 2.65
N GLN A 51 8.25 1.52 2.75
CA GLN A 51 7.49 2.64 3.30
C GLN A 51 7.64 2.78 4.82
N ALA A 52 8.13 1.75 5.52
CA ALA A 52 8.50 1.87 6.94
C ALA A 52 9.95 2.36 7.13
N ALA A 53 10.71 2.57 6.05
CA ALA A 53 12.09 3.02 6.14
C ALA A 53 12.19 4.53 6.37
N VAL A 54 13.27 4.97 7.02
CA VAL A 54 13.51 6.38 7.37
C VAL A 54 13.61 7.29 6.14
N GLU A 55 13.99 6.75 4.98
CA GLU A 55 14.08 7.50 3.72
C GLU A 55 12.72 7.69 3.03
N SER A 56 11.67 7.02 3.53
CA SER A 56 10.32 7.19 2.98
C SER A 56 9.75 8.57 3.35
N ALA A 57 8.96 9.14 2.45
CA ALA A 57 8.31 10.44 2.69
C ALA A 57 7.13 10.37 3.68
N LEU A 58 6.82 9.20 4.25
CA LEU A 58 5.76 9.07 5.25
C LEU A 58 6.18 9.77 6.56
N SER A 59 5.24 10.35 7.31
CA SER A 59 5.56 10.95 8.61
C SER A 59 6.14 9.93 9.59
N ASP A 60 6.86 10.43 10.61
CA ASP A 60 7.41 9.61 11.69
C ASP A 60 6.33 8.77 12.38
N ASP A 61 5.16 9.35 12.63
CA ASP A 61 4.01 8.64 13.20
C ASP A 61 3.50 7.56 12.25
N GLY A 62 3.36 7.85 10.96
CA GLY A 62 2.96 6.86 9.96
C GLY A 62 3.95 5.69 9.85
N ARG A 63 5.27 5.93 9.95
CA ARG A 63 6.28 4.87 9.97
C ARG A 63 6.20 4.03 11.24
N ARG A 64 5.96 4.64 12.41
CA ARG A 64 5.69 3.93 13.67
C ARG A 64 4.45 3.04 13.56
N MET A 65 3.36 3.56 12.98
CA MET A 65 2.16 2.76 12.71
C MET A 65 2.44 1.54 11.83
N LEU A 66 3.27 1.69 10.78
CA LEU A 66 3.68 0.57 9.94
C LEU A 66 4.53 -0.46 10.69
N ALA A 67 5.43 -0.02 11.57
CA ALA A 67 6.29 -0.92 12.34
C ALA A 67 5.54 -1.79 13.34
N GLU A 68 4.35 -1.36 13.79
CA GLU A 68 3.48 -2.11 14.68
C GLU A 68 2.49 -3.04 13.96
N ALA A 69 2.36 -2.92 12.64
CA ALA A 69 1.36 -3.64 11.86
C ALA A 69 1.62 -5.16 11.89
N SER A 70 0.54 -5.94 12.04
CA SER A 70 0.53 -7.38 11.79
C SER A 70 0.07 -7.70 10.37
N MET A 71 0.19 -8.96 9.93
CA MET A 71 -0.29 -9.38 8.61
C MET A 71 -1.81 -9.19 8.46
N THR A 72 -2.54 -9.22 9.57
CA THR A 72 -4.00 -9.06 9.62
C THR A 72 -4.46 -7.61 9.69
N ASP A 73 -3.54 -6.64 9.83
CA ASP A 73 -3.85 -5.22 9.99
C ASP A 73 -4.03 -4.47 8.66
N VAL A 74 -4.41 -5.19 7.61
CA VAL A 74 -4.67 -4.65 6.28
C VAL A 74 -6.15 -4.77 5.94
N ALA A 75 -6.68 -3.77 5.24
CA ALA A 75 -8.03 -3.78 4.67
C ALA A 75 -8.01 -3.23 3.24
N MET A 76 -9.03 -3.57 2.47
CA MET A 76 -9.32 -2.88 1.22
C MET A 76 -10.04 -1.56 1.52
N ALA A 77 -9.73 -0.51 0.77
CA ALA A 77 -10.39 0.80 0.81
C ALA A 77 -10.55 1.35 -0.61
N PRO A 78 -11.59 2.16 -0.90
CA PRO A 78 -11.77 2.76 -2.21
C PRO A 78 -10.57 3.59 -2.67
N ALA A 79 -10.20 3.44 -3.94
CA ALA A 79 -9.14 4.21 -4.58
C ALA A 79 -9.67 5.58 -5.05
N ALA A 80 -8.88 6.64 -4.89
CA ALA A 80 -9.31 8.00 -5.23
C ALA A 80 -9.38 8.28 -6.74
N ASP A 81 -8.55 7.61 -7.53
CA ASP A 81 -8.43 7.78 -8.99
C ASP A 81 -9.51 7.03 -9.78
N MET A 82 -9.98 5.90 -9.23
CA MET A 82 -11.01 5.04 -9.83
C MET A 82 -12.19 4.80 -8.88
N PHE A 83 -12.52 5.80 -8.06
CA PHE A 83 -13.56 5.74 -7.02
C PHE A 83 -14.92 5.35 -7.62
N GLU A 84 -15.34 6.02 -8.69
CA GLU A 84 -16.63 5.76 -9.33
C GLU A 84 -16.74 4.34 -9.93
N MET A 85 -15.61 3.70 -10.23
CA MET A 85 -15.54 2.33 -10.75
C MET A 85 -15.51 1.26 -9.65
N GLY A 86 -15.47 1.66 -8.38
CA GLY A 86 -15.43 0.75 -7.24
C GLY A 86 -14.10 0.01 -7.07
N VAL A 87 -13.02 0.56 -7.63
CA VAL A 87 -11.68 -0.01 -7.42
C VAL A 87 -11.24 0.22 -5.99
N GLU A 88 -10.64 -0.80 -5.38
CA GLU A 88 -10.10 -0.74 -4.03
C GLU A 88 -8.59 -1.00 -4.02
N VAL A 89 -7.91 -0.43 -3.01
CA VAL A 89 -6.49 -0.61 -2.72
C VAL A 89 -6.28 -1.13 -1.30
N GLN A 90 -5.14 -1.77 -1.06
CA GLN A 90 -4.75 -2.24 0.27
C GLN A 90 -4.18 -1.12 1.13
N VAL A 91 -4.73 -0.94 2.32
CA VAL A 91 -4.32 0.06 3.30
C VAL A 91 -4.22 -0.52 4.71
N LEU A 92 -3.42 0.13 5.56
CA LEU A 92 -3.38 -0.15 6.99
C LEU A 92 -4.75 0.14 7.63
N LYS A 93 -5.25 -0.76 8.47
CA LYS A 93 -6.49 -0.57 9.25
C LYS A 93 -6.25 -0.41 10.75
N ARG A 94 -5.05 -0.74 11.24
CA ARG A 94 -4.71 -0.56 12.65
C ARG A 94 -4.33 0.88 12.93
N GLY A 95 -4.98 1.48 13.93
CA GLY A 95 -4.70 2.85 14.37
C GLY A 95 -5.28 3.95 13.48
N THR A 96 -6.04 3.60 12.44
CA THR A 96 -6.74 4.53 11.53
C THR A 96 -8.09 3.94 11.14
N MET A 97 -9.08 4.80 10.91
CA MET A 97 -10.43 4.46 10.46
C MET A 97 -10.63 4.72 8.96
N PHE A 98 -9.56 5.10 8.24
CA PHE A 98 -9.61 5.49 6.83
C PHE A 98 -10.35 4.47 5.95
N ALA A 99 -10.05 3.18 6.09
CA ALA A 99 -10.69 2.14 5.28
C ALA A 99 -12.21 2.05 5.52
N GLN A 100 -12.65 2.16 6.77
CA GLN A 100 -14.07 2.13 7.12
C GLN A 100 -14.78 3.39 6.63
N ARG A 101 -14.18 4.56 6.87
CA ARG A 101 -14.73 5.85 6.44
C ARG A 101 -14.81 5.97 4.92
N GLY A 102 -13.78 5.52 4.20
CA GLY A 102 -13.78 5.47 2.74
C GLY A 102 -14.89 4.55 2.19
N LYS A 103 -15.10 3.38 2.80
CA LYS A 103 -16.22 2.50 2.44
C LYS A 103 -17.58 3.13 2.69
N GLU A 104 -17.70 3.90 3.77
CA GLU A 104 -18.94 4.63 4.05
C GLU A 104 -19.21 5.71 3.00
N LEU A 105 -18.20 6.48 2.58
CA LEU A 105 -18.33 7.41 1.47
C LEU A 105 -18.73 6.70 0.17
N TYR A 106 -18.16 5.51 -0.11
CA TYR A 106 -18.54 4.73 -1.28
C TYR A 106 -19.99 4.20 -1.18
N ARG A 107 -20.43 3.78 0.01
CA ARG A 107 -21.82 3.38 0.23
C ARG A 107 -22.77 4.55 -0.04
N ILE A 108 -22.52 5.72 0.54
CA ILE A 108 -23.29 6.95 0.31
C ILE A 108 -23.32 7.27 -1.19
N PHE A 109 -22.15 7.23 -1.85
CA PHE A 109 -22.04 7.46 -3.29
C PHE A 109 -22.89 6.48 -4.10
N ARG A 110 -22.96 5.21 -3.71
CA ARG A 110 -23.78 4.20 -4.41
C ARG A 110 -25.28 4.36 -4.13
N THR A 111 -25.65 4.85 -2.96
CA THR A 111 -27.06 4.99 -2.52
C THR A 111 -27.76 6.21 -3.12
N TYR A 112 -27.09 7.37 -3.18
CA TYR A 112 -27.73 8.66 -3.48
C TYR A 112 -27.26 9.25 -4.80
N ASP A 113 -28.13 9.93 -5.57
CA ASP A 113 -27.77 10.47 -6.89
C ASP A 113 -27.05 11.82 -6.84
N SER A 114 -27.17 12.53 -5.72
CA SER A 114 -26.46 13.77 -5.46
C SER A 114 -26.22 13.98 -3.96
N ILE A 115 -25.37 14.94 -3.60
CA ILE A 115 -25.15 15.35 -2.22
C ILE A 115 -26.46 15.87 -1.61
N GLU A 116 -27.22 16.62 -2.39
CA GLU A 116 -28.49 17.24 -1.98
C GLU A 116 -29.61 16.21 -1.76
N SER A 117 -29.44 14.97 -2.26
CA SER A 117 -30.38 13.86 -2.01
C SER A 117 -30.05 13.03 -0.76
N ILE A 118 -28.92 13.30 -0.09
CA ILE A 118 -28.55 12.64 1.16
C ILE A 118 -29.43 13.22 2.29
N PRO A 119 -30.09 12.39 3.12
CA PRO A 119 -30.84 12.85 4.29
C PRO A 119 -29.99 13.73 5.20
N ASP A 120 -30.55 14.83 5.72
CA ASP A 120 -29.81 15.84 6.49
C ASP A 120 -29.03 15.24 7.67
N GLU A 121 -29.62 14.29 8.39
CA GLU A 121 -28.95 13.61 9.52
C GLU A 121 -27.69 12.85 9.06
N GLU A 122 -27.78 12.14 7.94
CA GLU A 122 -26.66 11.39 7.36
C GLU A 122 -25.60 12.33 6.78
N ARG A 123 -26.02 13.42 6.12
CA ARG A 123 -25.12 14.45 5.59
C ARG A 123 -24.32 15.11 6.71
N VAL A 124 -24.98 15.56 7.77
CA VAL A 124 -24.33 16.20 8.93
C VAL A 124 -23.38 15.21 9.64
N SER A 125 -23.79 13.95 9.80
CA SER A 125 -22.93 12.91 10.36
C SER A 125 -21.68 12.67 9.51
N MET A 126 -21.82 12.60 8.18
CA MET A 126 -20.69 12.46 7.25
C MET A 126 -19.72 13.64 7.34
N GLU A 127 -20.23 14.87 7.34
CA GLU A 127 -19.42 16.09 7.48
C GLU A 127 -18.63 16.09 8.79
N GLN A 128 -19.27 15.79 9.92
CA GLN A 128 -18.62 15.81 11.23
C GLN A 128 -17.66 14.64 11.45
N ARG A 129 -18.04 13.42 11.07
CA ARG A 129 -17.32 12.20 11.48
C ARG A 129 -16.28 11.75 10.48
N ILE A 130 -16.38 12.17 9.21
CA ILE A 130 -15.49 11.74 8.12
C ILE A 130 -14.76 12.94 7.54
N LEU A 131 -15.51 13.89 6.98
CA LEU A 131 -14.91 14.98 6.22
C LEU A 131 -14.19 15.99 7.13
N GLY A 132 -14.71 16.20 8.35
CA GLY A 132 -14.23 17.18 9.31
C GLY A 132 -14.53 18.63 8.91
N ARG A 133 -15.26 18.82 7.80
CA ARG A 133 -15.60 20.10 7.17
C ARG A 133 -16.93 19.96 6.43
N SER A 134 -17.57 21.08 6.15
CA SER A 134 -18.78 21.09 5.33
C SER A 134 -18.47 20.68 3.89
N VAL A 135 -19.47 20.11 3.23
CA VAL A 135 -19.37 19.78 1.81
C VAL A 135 -19.13 21.03 0.97
N GLU A 136 -19.75 22.16 1.34
CA GLU A 136 -19.62 23.43 0.62
C GLU A 136 -18.17 23.95 0.63
N GLU A 137 -17.49 23.87 1.78
CA GLU A 137 -16.08 24.23 1.90
C GLU A 137 -15.17 23.35 1.05
N ILE A 138 -15.38 22.03 1.09
CA ILE A 138 -14.60 21.05 0.32
C ILE A 138 -14.82 21.25 -1.17
N TRP A 139 -16.06 21.53 -1.58
CA TRP A 139 -16.38 21.81 -2.98
C TRP A 139 -15.65 23.07 -3.48
N HIS A 140 -15.62 24.14 -2.68
CA HIS A 140 -14.89 25.36 -3.04
C HIS A 140 -13.38 25.13 -3.23
N GLU A 141 -12.77 24.33 -2.34
CA GLU A 141 -11.36 23.93 -2.47
C GLU A 141 -11.12 23.05 -3.71
N THR A 142 -12.02 22.09 -3.95
CA THR A 142 -11.98 21.18 -5.10
C THR A 142 -12.06 21.96 -6.41
N VAL A 143 -12.97 22.93 -6.52
CA VAL A 143 -13.06 23.84 -7.68
C VAL A 143 -11.77 24.62 -7.85
N SER A 144 -11.21 25.16 -6.77
CA SER A 144 -9.95 25.91 -6.82
C SER A 144 -8.78 25.05 -7.32
N PHE A 145 -8.70 23.79 -6.87
CA PHE A 145 -7.70 22.82 -7.30
C PHE A 145 -7.84 22.49 -8.79
N PHE A 146 -9.03 22.14 -9.25
CA PHE A 146 -9.25 21.70 -10.64
C PHE A 146 -9.22 22.87 -11.63
N LYS A 147 -9.55 24.10 -11.22
CA LYS A 147 -9.51 25.28 -12.11
C LYS A 147 -8.14 25.51 -12.75
N SER A 148 -7.06 25.13 -12.07
CA SER A 148 -5.69 25.27 -12.59
C SER A 148 -5.14 24.02 -13.28
N ARG A 149 -5.77 22.86 -13.08
CA ARG A 149 -5.28 21.54 -13.52
C ARG A 149 -6.12 20.92 -14.61
N ASP A 150 -7.43 20.82 -14.38
CA ASP A 150 -8.39 20.26 -15.32
C ASP A 150 -9.78 20.86 -15.09
N PRO A 151 -10.10 22.01 -15.73
CA PRO A 151 -11.41 22.66 -15.60
C PRO A 151 -12.59 21.79 -16.06
N ARG A 152 -12.36 20.77 -16.87
CA ARG A 152 -13.42 19.90 -17.42
C ARG A 152 -14.13 19.09 -16.34
N GLU A 153 -13.44 18.75 -15.24
CA GLU A 153 -14.08 18.08 -14.09
C GLU A 153 -15.13 18.99 -13.44
N ILE A 154 -14.91 20.31 -13.42
CA ILE A 154 -15.86 21.29 -12.87
C ILE A 154 -17.05 21.46 -13.81
N GLU A 155 -16.80 21.57 -15.12
CA GLU A 155 -17.85 21.65 -16.14
C GLU A 155 -18.76 20.42 -16.10
N ARG A 156 -18.16 19.22 -15.97
CA ARG A 156 -18.91 17.98 -15.81
C ARG A 156 -19.71 17.96 -14.51
N ALA A 157 -19.10 18.33 -13.39
CA ALA A 157 -19.78 18.36 -12.09
C ALA A 157 -20.97 19.33 -12.05
N ALA A 158 -20.97 20.38 -12.88
CA ALA A 158 -22.11 21.28 -13.02
C ALA A 158 -23.31 20.62 -13.72
N GLN A 159 -23.08 19.60 -14.55
CA GLN A 159 -24.11 18.88 -15.30
C GLN A 159 -24.46 17.51 -14.68
N ASP A 160 -23.57 16.97 -13.85
CA ASP A 160 -23.64 15.65 -13.24
C ASP A 160 -23.46 15.78 -11.71
N PRO A 161 -24.55 15.89 -10.93
CA PRO A 161 -24.51 15.98 -9.47
C PRO A 161 -23.85 14.76 -8.81
N LYS A 162 -23.89 13.60 -9.45
CA LYS A 162 -23.23 12.38 -8.98
C LYS A 162 -21.72 12.53 -9.05
N HIS A 163 -21.22 13.09 -10.15
CA HIS A 163 -19.80 13.37 -10.31
C HIS A 163 -19.32 14.46 -9.35
N LYS A 164 -20.11 15.52 -9.09
CA LYS A 164 -19.81 16.48 -8.01
C LYS A 164 -19.62 15.78 -6.66
N MET A 165 -20.53 14.87 -6.30
CA MET A 165 -20.40 14.05 -5.09
C MET A 165 -19.13 13.20 -5.09
N ALA A 166 -18.80 12.54 -6.21
CA ALA A 166 -17.57 11.77 -6.34
C ALA A 166 -16.33 12.64 -6.09
N LEU A 167 -16.25 13.85 -6.66
CA LEU A 167 -15.13 14.77 -6.47
C LEU A 167 -14.95 15.17 -4.99
N VAL A 168 -16.06 15.47 -4.29
CA VAL A 168 -16.02 15.78 -2.85
C VAL A 168 -15.52 14.59 -2.03
N PHE A 169 -15.93 13.35 -2.35
CA PHE A 169 -15.46 12.17 -1.61
C PHE A 169 -14.01 11.81 -1.97
N ARG A 170 -13.62 11.99 -3.23
CA ARG A 170 -12.24 11.82 -3.69
C ARG A 170 -11.29 12.79 -3.00
N TRP A 171 -11.74 13.99 -2.60
CA TRP A 171 -10.95 14.88 -1.76
C TRP A 171 -10.54 14.20 -0.45
N TYR A 172 -11.46 13.56 0.29
CA TYR A 172 -11.13 12.84 1.52
C TYR A 172 -10.12 11.72 1.26
N LEU A 173 -10.36 10.92 0.21
CA LEU A 173 -9.47 9.80 -0.14
C LEU A 173 -8.07 10.29 -0.50
N PHE A 174 -7.96 11.40 -1.23
CA PHE A 174 -6.68 12.03 -1.56
C PHE A 174 -5.99 12.62 -0.34
N MET A 175 -6.73 13.35 0.50
CA MET A 175 -6.20 14.00 1.69
C MET A 175 -5.74 13.01 2.76
N GLY A 176 -6.35 11.82 2.83
CA GLY A 176 -5.89 10.73 3.71
C GLY A 176 -4.40 10.43 3.56
N ALA A 177 -3.90 10.39 2.31
CA ALA A 177 -2.48 10.17 2.06
C ALA A 177 -1.64 11.41 2.40
N GLN A 178 -2.19 12.61 2.22
CA GLN A 178 -1.50 13.86 2.57
C GLN A 178 -1.32 14.00 4.08
N TRP A 179 -2.37 13.73 4.86
CA TRP A 179 -2.31 13.77 6.34
C TRP A 179 -1.32 12.75 6.88
N ALA A 180 -1.31 11.53 6.34
CA ALA A 180 -0.34 10.51 6.73
C ALA A 180 1.11 10.93 6.41
N ARG A 181 1.30 11.65 5.29
CA ARG A 181 2.60 12.16 4.84
C ARG A 181 3.10 13.32 5.70
N SER A 182 2.23 14.29 6.01
CA SER A 182 2.59 15.47 6.80
C SER A 182 2.64 15.17 8.30
N GLY A 183 1.97 14.13 8.78
CA GLY A 183 1.87 13.83 10.20
C GLY A 183 0.84 14.72 10.90
N GLU A 184 -0.27 15.03 10.23
CA GLU A 184 -1.37 15.86 10.78
C GLU A 184 -2.07 15.15 11.96
N GLU A 185 -1.71 15.52 13.20
CA GLU A 185 -2.15 14.82 14.42
C GLU A 185 -3.67 14.78 14.57
N ASP A 186 -4.36 15.89 14.28
CA ASP A 186 -5.83 15.99 14.34
C ASP A 186 -6.53 15.07 13.32
N ARG A 187 -5.81 14.62 12.29
CA ARG A 187 -6.29 13.72 11.24
C ARG A 187 -5.64 12.35 11.30
N ARG A 188 -4.96 11.99 12.40
CA ARG A 188 -4.34 10.67 12.58
C ARG A 188 -5.30 9.51 12.35
N GLY A 189 -6.56 9.65 12.78
CA GLY A 189 -7.61 8.66 12.56
C GLY A 189 -8.04 8.50 11.09
N ASP A 190 -7.57 9.37 10.19
CA ASP A 190 -7.89 9.43 8.77
C ASP A 190 -6.67 9.18 7.87
N TYR A 191 -5.54 8.76 8.43
CA TYR A 191 -4.36 8.43 7.65
C TYR A 191 -4.65 7.30 6.67
N GLN A 192 -4.43 7.58 5.40
CA GLN A 192 -4.32 6.56 4.36
C GLN A 192 -2.86 6.13 4.24
N ILE A 193 -2.56 4.93 4.70
CA ILE A 193 -1.23 4.34 4.56
C ILE A 193 -1.37 3.09 3.71
N TRP A 194 -0.84 3.14 2.49
CA TRP A 194 -0.85 1.98 1.59
C TRP A 194 0.08 0.89 2.13
N CYS A 195 -0.47 -0.27 2.47
CA CYS A 195 0.35 -1.41 2.86
C CYS A 195 -0.38 -2.72 2.61
N GLY A 196 0.39 -3.74 2.25
CA GLY A 196 -0.08 -5.11 2.17
C GLY A 196 0.44 -5.96 3.34
N PRO A 197 0.01 -7.23 3.44
CA PRO A 197 0.41 -8.14 4.52
C PRO A 197 1.92 -8.38 4.62
N ALA A 198 2.66 -8.08 3.55
CA ALA A 198 4.13 -8.10 3.53
C ALA A 198 4.75 -7.25 4.64
N MET A 199 4.12 -6.13 5.03
CA MET A 199 4.60 -5.32 6.15
C MET A 199 4.55 -6.10 7.47
N GLY A 200 3.44 -6.76 7.77
CA GLY A 200 3.32 -7.54 8.99
C GLY A 200 4.23 -8.75 9.03
N ALA A 201 4.45 -9.40 7.87
CA ALA A 201 5.40 -10.49 7.77
C ALA A 201 6.85 -10.01 7.97
N PHE A 202 7.19 -8.84 7.45
CA PHE A 202 8.46 -8.18 7.69
C PHE A 202 8.66 -7.85 9.17
N ASN A 203 7.67 -7.21 9.81
CA ASN A 203 7.74 -6.86 11.23
C ASN A 203 7.98 -8.10 12.11
N GLU A 204 7.25 -9.20 11.86
CA GLU A 204 7.45 -10.45 12.60
C GLU A 204 8.87 -11.01 12.40
N TRP A 205 9.37 -11.02 11.16
CA TRP A 205 10.72 -11.48 10.87
C TRP A 205 11.82 -10.60 11.50
N THR A 206 11.57 -9.29 11.63
CA THR A 206 12.53 -8.35 12.23
C THR A 206 12.48 -8.26 13.74
N ARG A 207 11.51 -8.90 14.40
CA ARG A 207 11.31 -8.83 15.86
C ARG A 207 12.58 -9.24 16.63
N GLY A 208 12.95 -8.45 17.63
CA GLY A 208 14.15 -8.63 18.44
C GLY A 208 15.46 -8.24 17.74
N SER A 209 15.41 -7.71 16.52
CA SER A 209 16.60 -7.33 15.74
C SER A 209 16.78 -5.82 15.64
N PHE A 210 17.91 -5.38 15.10
CA PHE A 210 18.17 -3.96 14.82
C PHE A 210 17.20 -3.33 13.80
N LEU A 211 16.47 -4.14 13.02
CA LEU A 211 15.43 -3.66 12.08
C LEU A 211 14.05 -3.54 12.72
N GLU A 212 13.86 -4.01 13.97
CA GLU A 212 12.60 -3.81 14.69
C GLU A 212 12.28 -2.32 14.88
N PRO A 213 13.17 -1.49 15.49
CA PRO A 213 12.93 -0.05 15.60
C PRO A 213 12.95 0.64 14.23
N VAL A 214 12.06 1.61 14.03
CA VAL A 214 11.95 2.39 12.78
C VAL A 214 13.28 3.02 12.38
N ASP A 215 14.04 3.56 13.34
CA ASP A 215 15.31 4.24 13.09
C ASP A 215 16.39 3.29 12.51
N GLY A 216 16.26 1.98 12.76
CA GLY A 216 17.13 0.96 12.19
C GLY A 216 16.75 0.57 10.75
N ARG A 217 15.56 0.98 10.27
CA ARG A 217 15.03 0.63 8.96
C ARG A 217 15.51 1.62 7.91
N THR A 218 16.60 1.28 7.23
CA THR A 218 16.99 1.94 5.98
C THR A 218 16.59 1.06 4.79
N THR A 219 16.23 1.69 3.67
CA THR A 219 15.90 0.98 2.42
C THR A 219 17.01 0.01 2.00
N VAL A 220 18.28 0.42 2.20
CA VAL A 220 19.46 -0.41 1.92
C VAL A 220 19.53 -1.62 2.85
N GLN A 221 19.42 -1.45 4.17
CA GLN A 221 19.50 -2.58 5.10
C GLN A 221 18.34 -3.56 4.92
N ILE A 222 17.14 -3.06 4.64
CA ILE A 222 15.97 -3.87 4.29
C ILE A 222 16.30 -4.74 3.07
N GLY A 223 16.73 -4.11 1.96
CA GLY A 223 17.04 -4.81 0.73
C GLY A 223 18.15 -5.85 0.89
N LEU A 224 19.26 -5.48 1.54
CA LEU A 224 20.39 -6.37 1.76
C LEU A 224 20.02 -7.57 2.63
N ASN A 225 19.35 -7.37 3.76
CA ASN A 225 18.99 -8.47 4.66
C ASN A 225 17.96 -9.42 4.02
N LEU A 226 17.02 -8.88 3.25
CA LEU A 226 16.06 -9.67 2.50
C LEU A 226 16.74 -10.56 1.45
N MET A 227 17.70 -10.01 0.69
CA MET A 227 18.44 -10.74 -0.34
C MET A 227 19.45 -11.74 0.24
N GLU A 228 20.23 -11.34 1.25
CA GLU A 228 21.18 -12.21 1.95
C GLU A 228 20.46 -13.39 2.59
N GLY A 229 19.34 -13.12 3.29
CA GLY A 229 18.54 -14.18 3.87
C GLY A 229 17.94 -15.10 2.81
N ALA A 230 17.52 -14.58 1.66
CA ALA A 230 16.99 -15.41 0.59
C ALA A 230 18.07 -16.34 0.00
N ALA A 231 19.30 -15.83 -0.16
CA ALA A 231 20.45 -16.63 -0.57
C ALA A 231 20.78 -17.72 0.46
N TRP A 232 20.77 -17.38 1.75
CA TRP A 232 20.95 -18.32 2.86
C TRP A 232 19.93 -19.46 2.81
N LEU A 233 18.63 -19.13 2.75
CA LEU A 233 17.56 -20.12 2.74
C LEU A 233 17.59 -20.98 1.47
N THR A 234 17.98 -20.40 0.33
CA THR A 234 18.18 -21.15 -0.91
C THR A 234 19.32 -22.17 -0.77
N ARG A 235 20.43 -21.77 -0.14
CA ARG A 235 21.56 -22.68 0.13
C ARG A 235 21.16 -23.80 1.09
N ALA A 236 20.50 -23.47 2.19
CA ALA A 236 19.99 -24.46 3.14
C ALA A 236 19.05 -25.47 2.45
N HIS A 237 18.16 -24.98 1.59
CA HIS A 237 17.29 -25.86 0.80
C HIS A 237 18.08 -26.82 -0.11
N GLN A 238 19.10 -26.33 -0.84
CA GLN A 238 19.96 -27.17 -1.68
C GLN A 238 20.69 -28.25 -0.88
N LEU A 239 21.25 -27.91 0.28
CA LEU A 239 21.93 -28.86 1.16
C LEU A 239 20.97 -29.94 1.68
N ARG A 240 19.74 -29.56 2.03
CA ARG A 240 18.70 -30.50 2.43
C ARG A 240 18.37 -31.49 1.31
N LEU A 241 18.26 -31.01 0.06
CA LEU A 241 18.06 -31.89 -1.11
C LEU A 241 19.24 -32.83 -1.36
N ALA A 242 20.45 -32.44 -0.97
CA ALA A 242 21.64 -33.27 -1.04
C ALA A 242 21.79 -34.24 0.16
N GLY A 243 20.81 -34.32 1.07
CA GLY A 243 20.83 -35.22 2.22
C GLY A 243 21.66 -34.73 3.41
N VAL A 244 22.09 -33.46 3.42
CA VAL A 244 22.79 -32.89 4.57
C VAL A 244 21.81 -32.64 5.71
N PRO A 245 22.06 -33.16 6.93
CA PRO A 245 21.21 -32.90 8.08
C PRO A 245 21.39 -31.45 8.55
N LEU A 246 20.32 -30.66 8.45
CA LEU A 246 20.30 -29.27 8.89
C LEU A 246 19.47 -29.13 10.17
N GLY A 247 19.97 -28.33 11.12
CA GLY A 247 19.23 -27.96 12.32
C GLY A 247 18.20 -26.84 12.06
N PRO A 248 17.33 -26.53 13.05
CA PRO A 248 16.35 -25.45 12.91
C PRO A 248 16.97 -24.08 12.57
N ALA A 249 18.09 -23.74 13.21
CA ALA A 249 18.77 -22.45 13.00
C ALA A 249 19.29 -22.28 11.56
N ASP A 250 19.72 -23.37 10.90
CA ASP A 250 20.20 -23.34 9.52
C ASP A 250 19.09 -23.00 8.52
N ASN A 251 17.84 -23.16 8.91
CA ASN A 251 16.66 -22.90 8.09
C ASN A 251 16.04 -21.52 8.35
N THR A 252 16.75 -20.66 9.08
CA THR A 252 16.31 -19.31 9.43
C THR A 252 17.44 -18.32 9.17
N PHE A 253 17.10 -17.08 8.83
CA PHE A 253 18.04 -15.99 8.76
C PHE A 253 17.54 -14.83 9.61
N SER A 254 18.30 -14.45 10.63
CA SER A 254 18.01 -13.29 11.47
C SER A 254 18.67 -12.04 10.87
N PRO A 255 17.99 -10.88 10.85
CA PRO A 255 18.59 -9.65 10.36
C PRO A 255 19.89 -9.31 11.09
N ARG A 256 20.90 -8.90 10.33
CA ARG A 256 22.18 -8.37 10.83
C ARG A 256 22.59 -7.13 10.04
N PRO A 257 23.38 -6.20 10.62
CA PRO A 257 23.92 -5.09 9.85
C PRO A 257 24.80 -5.61 8.70
N LEU A 258 24.49 -5.22 7.47
CA LEU A 258 25.24 -5.59 6.26
C LEU A 258 25.94 -4.37 5.67
N ARG A 259 27.05 -4.57 4.96
CA ARG A 259 27.83 -3.51 4.32
C ARG A 259 27.72 -3.59 2.81
#